data_AF-A0A3N5ZAR1-F1
#
_entry.id   AF-A0A3N5ZAR1-F1
#
_cell.length_a   1.000
_cell.length_b   1.000
_cell.length_c   1.000
_cell.angle_alpha   90.00
_cell.angle_beta   90.00
_cell.angle_gamma   90.00
#
_symmetry.space_group_name_H-M   'P 1'
#
loop_
_entity.id
_entity.type
_entity.pdbx_description
1 polymer ?
#
loop_
_entity_poly.entity_id
_entity_poly.type
_entity_poly.pdbx_seq_one_letter_code
_entity_poly.pdbx_strand_id
1 'polypeptide(L)'
;MAADAAQARERLADYLVARHLKQQTMAPREIVFENETQLTEGTALYSDTRMASLILAAGYGGNGRHEGDPAFSSWRGMQSYLDEKLAAQIRYSGGSTLDTLSKYYVFGAQLCFILDRISPAWKTAFFQSQKSLDTVVGETLKLTEADERRIAAGLEARYSVSDVRAKHKRVLDERDAAIALIAGRQGRRYIVDFERTRESFDILPRGKSVRLGVEQIFWNGIGRLTLGNISLTSVDTPMHRPGLWTVEWVDTNAADGVKGYELTCRERAGTECRGAEFKTAGFTLKAPAVELAETGNEVRVTILSKVAR
;
A
#
# COMPACT_ATOMS: atom_id res chain seq x y z
N MET A 1 -19.87 14.43 -28.71
CA MET A 1 -18.54 14.88 -28.22
C MET A 1 -18.63 16.03 -27.20
N ALA A 2 -19.36 17.13 -27.46
CA ALA A 2 -19.46 18.26 -26.52
C ALA A 2 -20.19 17.95 -25.18
N ALA A 3 -21.30 17.20 -25.22
CA ALA A 3 -22.06 16.83 -24.02
C ALA A 3 -21.26 15.92 -23.06
N ASP A 4 -20.43 15.04 -23.62
CA ASP A 4 -19.56 14.12 -22.87
C ASP A 4 -18.39 14.86 -22.20
N ALA A 5 -17.80 15.86 -22.87
CA ALA A 5 -16.77 16.71 -22.29
C ALA A 5 -17.30 17.61 -21.15
N ALA A 6 -18.53 18.13 -21.28
CA ALA A 6 -19.17 18.91 -20.21
C ALA A 6 -19.42 18.05 -18.97
N GLN A 7 -19.94 16.82 -19.16
CA GLN A 7 -20.14 15.88 -18.06
C GLN A 7 -18.82 15.47 -17.40
N ALA A 8 -17.77 15.21 -18.19
CA ALA A 8 -16.44 14.91 -17.66
C ALA A 8 -15.88 16.07 -16.82
N ARG A 9 -16.08 17.32 -17.28
CA ARG A 9 -15.67 18.51 -16.52
C ARG A 9 -16.44 18.66 -15.20
N GLU A 10 -17.74 18.40 -15.20
CA GLU A 10 -18.57 18.44 -13.99
C GLU A 10 -18.12 17.39 -12.96
N ARG A 11 -17.91 16.14 -13.40
CA ARG A 11 -17.42 15.07 -12.52
C ARG A 11 -16.02 15.33 -11.99
N LEU A 12 -15.16 15.95 -12.79
CA LEU A 12 -13.82 16.35 -12.33
C LEU A 12 -13.88 17.48 -11.30
N ALA A 13 -14.82 18.42 -11.44
CA ALA A 13 -15.04 19.46 -10.45
C ALA A 13 -15.55 18.89 -9.12
N ASP A 14 -16.50 17.94 -9.18
CA ASP A 14 -16.95 17.18 -8.00
C ASP A 14 -15.78 16.44 -7.31
N TYR A 15 -14.93 15.77 -8.10
CA TYR A 15 -13.73 15.12 -7.59
C TYR A 15 -12.80 16.12 -6.88
N LEU A 16 -12.44 17.23 -7.53
CA LEU A 16 -11.49 18.20 -6.97
C LEU A 16 -11.99 18.78 -5.65
N VAL A 17 -13.28 19.11 -5.56
CA VAL A 17 -13.87 19.63 -4.32
C VAL A 17 -13.93 18.56 -3.24
N ALA A 18 -14.33 17.32 -3.57
CA ALA A 18 -14.30 16.21 -2.62
C ALA A 18 -12.87 15.91 -2.10
N ARG A 19 -11.88 16.04 -2.98
CA ARG A 19 -10.45 15.90 -2.68
C ARG A 19 -9.97 16.99 -1.70
N HIS A 20 -10.32 18.26 -1.95
CA HIS A 20 -10.00 19.37 -1.05
C HIS A 20 -10.63 19.16 0.35
N LEU A 21 -11.89 18.74 0.42
CA LEU A 21 -12.56 18.43 1.69
C LEU A 21 -11.88 17.27 2.44
N LYS A 22 -11.41 16.23 1.74
CA LYS A 22 -10.62 15.16 2.36
C LYS A 22 -9.29 15.69 2.91
N GLN A 23 -8.58 16.50 2.14
CA GLN A 23 -7.26 17.02 2.53
C GLN A 23 -7.33 17.92 3.79
N GLN A 24 -8.46 18.58 4.05
CA GLN A 24 -8.68 19.35 5.29
C GLN A 24 -8.60 18.49 6.57
N THR A 25 -8.80 17.18 6.47
CA THR A 25 -8.73 16.26 7.62
C THR A 25 -7.42 15.46 7.68
N MET A 26 -6.48 15.72 6.77
CA MET A 26 -5.23 14.97 6.66
C MET A 26 -4.05 15.76 7.23
N ALA A 27 -3.03 15.05 7.71
CA ALA A 27 -1.76 15.69 8.05
C ALA A 27 -1.04 16.16 6.77
N PRO A 28 -0.30 17.28 6.79
CA PRO A 28 0.38 17.81 5.60
C PRO A 28 1.27 16.78 4.88
N ARG A 29 2.00 15.96 5.64
CA ARG A 29 2.86 14.89 5.11
C ARG A 29 2.08 13.83 4.32
N GLU A 30 0.84 13.54 4.73
CA GLU A 30 -0.02 12.56 4.08
C GLU A 30 -0.54 13.11 2.76
N ILE A 31 -0.87 14.41 2.71
CA ILE A 31 -1.27 15.09 1.48
C ILE A 31 -0.14 15.03 0.46
N VAL A 32 1.09 15.37 0.87
CA VAL A 32 2.28 15.29 0.00
C VAL A 32 2.49 13.86 -0.49
N PHE A 33 2.49 12.87 0.41
CA PHE A 33 2.65 11.47 0.03
C PHE A 33 1.59 10.98 -0.95
N GLU A 34 0.31 11.29 -0.72
CA GLU A 34 -0.76 10.90 -1.63
C GLU A 34 -0.61 11.55 -3.00
N ASN A 35 -0.27 12.84 -3.05
CA ASN A 35 -0.09 13.57 -4.31
C ASN A 35 1.12 13.07 -5.11
N GLU A 36 2.23 12.80 -4.44
CA GLU A 36 3.43 12.22 -5.05
C GLU A 36 3.16 10.80 -5.56
N THR A 37 2.53 9.94 -4.75
CA THR A 37 2.21 8.56 -5.15
C THR A 37 1.21 8.53 -6.30
N GLN A 38 0.18 9.38 -6.27
CA GLN A 38 -0.79 9.49 -7.37
C GLN A 38 -0.13 10.01 -8.64
N LEU A 39 0.82 10.93 -8.53
CA LEU A 39 1.60 11.41 -9.66
C LEU A 39 2.46 10.28 -10.24
N THR A 40 3.32 9.64 -9.44
CA THR A 40 4.28 8.66 -9.93
C THR A 40 3.59 7.39 -10.42
N GLU A 41 2.81 6.74 -9.56
CA GLU A 41 2.18 5.46 -9.85
C GLU A 41 1.01 5.61 -10.83
N GLY A 42 0.27 6.72 -10.74
CA GLY A 42 -0.82 7.02 -11.65
C GLY A 42 -0.33 7.35 -13.06
N THR A 43 0.74 8.13 -13.22
CA THR A 43 1.30 8.40 -14.56
C THR A 43 1.99 7.18 -15.17
N ALA A 44 2.60 6.32 -14.34
CA ALA A 44 3.12 5.03 -14.78
C ALA A 44 2.00 4.14 -15.33
N LEU A 45 0.94 3.91 -14.55
CA LEU A 45 -0.20 3.11 -14.99
C LEU A 45 -0.91 3.72 -16.21
N TYR A 46 -1.06 5.06 -16.26
CA TYR A 46 -1.58 5.76 -17.43
C TYR A 46 -0.73 5.50 -18.67
N SER A 47 0.59 5.63 -18.57
CA SER A 47 1.50 5.45 -19.72
C SER A 47 1.39 4.04 -20.28
N ASP A 48 1.39 3.03 -19.40
CA ASP A 48 1.29 1.62 -19.75
C ASP A 48 -0.06 1.31 -20.42
N THR A 49 -1.16 1.80 -19.83
CA THR A 49 -2.52 1.62 -20.34
C THR A 49 -2.77 2.41 -21.63
N ARG A 50 -2.19 3.61 -21.75
CA ARG A 50 -2.29 4.43 -22.95
C ARG A 50 -1.53 3.79 -24.10
N MET A 51 -0.34 3.26 -23.85
CA MET A 51 0.42 2.50 -24.85
C MET A 51 -0.37 1.29 -25.34
N ALA A 52 -0.92 0.49 -24.42
CA ALA A 52 -1.82 -0.63 -24.75
C ALA A 52 -2.99 -0.21 -25.65
N SER A 53 -3.63 0.93 -25.35
CA SER A 53 -4.72 1.46 -26.17
C SER A 53 -4.29 1.89 -27.58
N LEU A 54 -3.08 2.47 -27.71
CA LEU A 54 -2.54 2.91 -29.00
C LEU A 54 -2.13 1.72 -29.87
N ILE A 55 -1.56 0.67 -29.28
CA ILE A 55 -1.20 -0.58 -29.95
C ILE A 55 -2.44 -1.20 -30.58
N LEU A 56 -3.53 -1.32 -29.82
CA LEU A 56 -4.81 -1.83 -30.35
C LEU A 56 -5.40 -0.91 -31.43
N ALA A 57 -5.38 0.41 -31.23
CA ALA A 57 -5.89 1.37 -32.20
C ALA A 57 -5.11 1.33 -33.53
N ALA A 58 -3.82 0.99 -33.48
CA ALA A 58 -2.97 0.79 -34.64
C ALA A 58 -3.15 -0.60 -35.31
N GLY A 59 -4.05 -1.44 -34.79
CA GLY A 59 -4.37 -2.76 -35.35
C GLY A 59 -3.43 -3.88 -34.90
N TYR A 60 -2.51 -3.63 -33.97
CA TYR A 60 -1.65 -4.65 -33.38
C TYR A 60 -2.41 -5.42 -32.29
N GLY A 61 -3.34 -6.29 -32.70
CA GLY A 61 -4.15 -7.12 -31.77
C GLY A 61 -4.15 -8.62 -32.08
N GLY A 62 -3.48 -9.03 -33.16
CA GLY A 62 -3.49 -10.42 -33.66
C GLY A 62 -2.29 -11.27 -33.22
N ASN A 63 -2.21 -12.49 -33.75
CA ASN A 63 -1.11 -13.44 -33.55
C ASN A 63 0.21 -13.04 -34.24
N GLY A 64 0.33 -11.79 -34.71
CA GLY A 64 1.52 -11.33 -35.40
C GLY A 64 2.69 -11.30 -34.45
N ARG A 65 3.71 -12.13 -34.70
CA ARG A 65 5.05 -11.88 -34.16
C ARG A 65 5.50 -10.52 -34.67
N HIS A 66 6.11 -9.72 -33.81
CA HIS A 66 6.79 -8.52 -34.27
C HIS A 66 8.03 -8.98 -35.04
N GLU A 67 8.06 -8.78 -36.36
CA GLU A 67 9.26 -9.04 -37.15
C GLU A 67 10.40 -8.18 -36.57
N GLY A 68 11.46 -8.83 -36.07
CA GLY A 68 12.63 -8.17 -35.49
C GLY A 68 12.88 -8.37 -33.99
N ASP A 69 11.91 -8.91 -33.22
CA ASP A 69 12.13 -9.25 -31.81
C ASP A 69 11.80 -10.74 -31.53
N PRO A 70 12.82 -11.62 -31.44
CA PRO A 70 12.61 -13.04 -31.15
C PRO A 70 12.12 -13.31 -29.72
N ALA A 71 12.22 -12.35 -28.80
CA ALA A 71 11.71 -12.45 -27.44
C ALA A 71 10.23 -12.02 -27.33
N PHE A 72 9.72 -11.28 -28.31
CA PHE A 72 8.32 -10.86 -28.34
C PHE A 72 7.40 -12.01 -28.77
N SER A 73 6.42 -12.34 -27.92
CA SER A 73 5.54 -13.50 -28.13
C SER A 73 4.22 -13.16 -28.83
N SER A 74 3.44 -12.18 -28.36
CA SER A 74 2.23 -11.68 -29.03
C SER A 74 1.63 -10.44 -28.34
N TRP A 75 0.74 -9.73 -29.04
CA TRP A 75 -0.13 -8.69 -28.46
C TRP A 75 -1.47 -9.26 -27.93
N ARG A 76 -1.62 -10.58 -27.87
CA ARG A 76 -2.85 -11.24 -27.41
C ARG A 76 -3.12 -10.87 -25.95
N GLY A 77 -4.38 -10.56 -25.65
CA GLY A 77 -4.82 -10.21 -24.29
C GLY A 77 -4.74 -8.71 -23.98
N MET A 78 -4.27 -7.86 -24.91
CA MET A 78 -4.20 -6.42 -24.67
C MET A 78 -5.56 -5.79 -24.36
N GLN A 79 -6.64 -6.23 -25.03
CA GLN A 79 -7.99 -5.77 -24.70
C GLN A 79 -8.39 -6.19 -23.28
N SER A 80 -8.12 -7.44 -22.89
CA SER A 80 -8.40 -7.93 -21.54
C SER A 80 -7.59 -7.17 -20.48
N TYR A 81 -6.34 -6.83 -20.77
CA TYR A 81 -5.52 -5.96 -19.91
C TYR A 81 -6.16 -4.58 -19.76
N LEU A 82 -6.62 -3.95 -20.84
CA LEU A 82 -7.32 -2.67 -20.76
C LEU A 82 -8.62 -2.77 -19.94
N ASP A 83 -9.43 -3.79 -20.18
CA ASP A 83 -10.68 -4.01 -19.44
C ASP A 83 -10.42 -4.20 -17.94
N GLU A 84 -9.34 -4.90 -17.59
CA GLU A 84 -8.88 -5.09 -16.22
C GLU A 84 -8.46 -3.74 -15.60
N LYS A 85 -7.52 -3.02 -16.23
CA LYS A 85 -6.92 -1.80 -15.67
C LYS A 85 -7.88 -0.61 -15.66
N LEU A 86 -8.71 -0.45 -16.68
CA LEU A 86 -9.61 0.70 -16.81
C LEU A 86 -10.96 0.52 -16.13
N ALA A 87 -11.49 -0.72 -16.05
CA ALA A 87 -12.85 -0.93 -15.54
C ALA A 87 -12.89 -1.81 -14.28
N ALA A 88 -12.19 -2.95 -14.27
CA ALA A 88 -12.24 -3.87 -13.13
C ALA A 88 -11.53 -3.30 -11.90
N GLN A 89 -10.35 -2.71 -12.08
CA GLN A 89 -9.54 -2.21 -10.98
C GLN A 89 -10.18 -1.01 -10.25
N ILE A 90 -10.88 -0.12 -10.98
CA ILE A 90 -11.68 0.95 -10.36
C ILE A 90 -12.76 0.38 -9.45
N ARG A 91 -13.53 -0.62 -9.93
CA ARG A 91 -14.59 -1.24 -9.14
C ARG A 91 -14.03 -1.91 -7.89
N TYR A 92 -12.92 -2.62 -8.04
CA TYR A 92 -12.23 -3.26 -6.93
C TYR A 92 -11.75 -2.25 -5.89
N SER A 93 -10.96 -1.25 -6.31
CA SER A 93 -10.39 -0.26 -5.40
C SER A 93 -11.46 0.65 -4.79
N GLY A 94 -12.55 0.94 -5.49
CA GLY A 94 -13.72 1.65 -4.94
C GLY A 94 -14.49 0.83 -3.88
N GLY A 95 -14.41 -0.50 -3.93
CA GLY A 95 -15.01 -1.39 -2.93
C GLY A 95 -14.11 -1.66 -1.72
N SER A 96 -12.79 -1.61 -1.90
CA SER A 96 -11.81 -2.02 -0.88
C SER A 96 -11.42 -0.86 0.04
N THR A 97 -11.96 -0.82 1.26
CA THR A 97 -11.67 0.28 2.22
C THR A 97 -10.18 0.43 2.53
N LEU A 98 -9.48 -0.69 2.77
CA LEU A 98 -8.09 -0.71 3.26
C LEU A 98 -7.03 -0.76 2.16
N ASP A 99 -7.44 -0.94 0.90
CA ASP A 99 -6.54 -0.79 -0.24
C ASP A 99 -6.19 0.69 -0.40
N THR A 100 -5.10 1.13 0.23
CA THR A 100 -4.64 2.52 0.17
C THR A 100 -3.80 2.77 -1.06
N LEU A 101 -2.88 1.86 -1.40
CA LEU A 101 -1.94 2.05 -2.49
C LEU A 101 -2.59 1.91 -3.85
N SER A 102 -3.30 0.83 -4.17
CA SER A 102 -3.80 0.64 -5.54
C SER A 102 -4.83 1.69 -5.96
N LYS A 103 -5.49 2.34 -5.00
CA LYS A 103 -6.32 3.52 -5.26
C LYS A 103 -5.53 4.66 -5.93
N TYR A 104 -4.31 4.95 -5.50
CA TYR A 104 -3.52 6.05 -6.08
C TYR A 104 -3.12 5.78 -7.52
N TYR A 105 -2.77 4.54 -7.85
CA TYR A 105 -2.45 4.10 -9.22
C TYR A 105 -3.65 4.35 -10.13
N VAL A 106 -4.80 3.82 -9.73
CA VAL A 106 -6.00 3.86 -10.56
C VAL A 106 -6.56 5.27 -10.65
N PHE A 107 -6.67 6.01 -9.53
CA PHE A 107 -7.17 7.37 -9.55
C PHE A 107 -6.26 8.31 -10.34
N GLY A 108 -4.94 8.23 -10.14
CA GLY A 108 -4.00 9.04 -10.91
C GLY A 108 -4.06 8.75 -12.40
N ALA A 109 -4.14 7.47 -12.79
CA ALA A 109 -4.29 7.11 -14.20
C ALA A 109 -5.58 7.65 -14.82
N GLN A 110 -6.70 7.57 -14.11
CA GLN A 110 -7.98 8.09 -14.58
C GLN A 110 -7.98 9.62 -14.70
N LEU A 111 -7.32 10.35 -13.78
CA LEU A 111 -7.14 11.79 -13.93
C LEU A 111 -6.38 12.13 -15.22
N CYS A 112 -5.31 11.40 -15.54
CA CYS A 112 -4.57 11.58 -16.79
C CYS A 112 -5.45 11.36 -18.03
N PHE A 113 -6.30 10.31 -18.04
CA PHE A 113 -7.24 10.08 -19.14
C PHE A 113 -8.32 11.16 -19.27
N ILE A 114 -8.83 11.67 -18.14
CA ILE A 114 -9.79 12.78 -18.15
C ILE A 114 -9.09 14.05 -18.66
N LEU A 115 -7.87 14.34 -18.21
CA LEU A 115 -7.09 15.49 -18.67
C LEU A 115 -6.77 15.42 -20.16
N ASP A 116 -6.46 14.24 -20.71
CA ASP A 116 -6.33 14.03 -22.16
C ASP A 116 -7.58 14.45 -22.94
N ARG A 117 -8.75 14.34 -22.31
CA ARG A 117 -10.04 14.69 -22.90
C ARG A 117 -10.37 16.17 -22.81
N ILE A 118 -10.15 16.77 -21.64
CA ILE A 118 -10.63 18.14 -21.35
C ILE A 118 -9.55 19.22 -21.46
N SER A 119 -8.28 18.81 -21.42
CA SER A 119 -7.11 19.68 -21.48
C SER A 119 -5.96 18.96 -22.20
N PRO A 120 -6.07 18.64 -23.51
CA PRO A 120 -5.13 17.74 -24.19
C PRO A 120 -3.65 18.15 -24.11
N ALA A 121 -3.38 19.44 -23.90
CA ALA A 121 -2.04 20.00 -23.74
C ALA A 121 -1.49 19.91 -22.29
N TRP A 122 -2.20 19.28 -21.35
CA TRP A 122 -1.83 19.21 -19.93
C TRP A 122 -0.44 18.60 -19.69
N LYS A 123 0.03 17.74 -20.60
CA LYS A 123 1.36 17.08 -20.54
C LYS A 123 2.51 18.02 -20.89
N THR A 124 2.24 19.13 -21.58
CA THR A 124 3.26 20.08 -22.01
C THR A 124 3.94 20.68 -20.79
N ALA A 125 5.26 20.52 -20.69
CA ALA A 125 6.08 20.96 -19.55
C ALA A 125 5.71 20.31 -18.19
N PHE A 126 4.75 19.38 -18.13
CA PHE A 126 4.22 18.84 -16.88
C PHE A 126 5.30 18.12 -16.08
N PHE A 127 6.00 17.17 -16.71
CA PHE A 127 7.06 16.39 -16.08
C PHE A 127 8.29 17.22 -15.69
N GLN A 128 8.43 18.43 -16.24
CA GLN A 128 9.48 19.39 -15.86
C GLN A 128 9.05 20.33 -14.71
N SER A 129 7.76 20.38 -14.38
CA SER A 129 7.19 21.42 -13.50
C SER A 129 7.01 21.01 -12.02
N GLN A 130 7.31 19.76 -11.65
CA GLN A 130 7.05 19.18 -10.32
C GLN A 130 5.61 19.39 -9.79
N LYS A 131 4.64 19.61 -10.68
CA LYS A 131 3.23 19.82 -10.30
C LYS A 131 2.56 18.49 -9.97
N SER A 132 1.64 18.52 -9.01
CA SER A 132 0.70 17.42 -8.78
C SER A 132 -0.39 17.39 -9.85
N LEU A 133 -1.03 16.22 -10.03
CA LEU A 133 -2.20 16.12 -10.93
C LEU A 133 -3.36 17.00 -10.44
N ASP A 134 -3.59 17.10 -9.13
CA ASP A 134 -4.62 17.97 -8.54
C ASP A 134 -4.37 19.45 -8.91
N THR A 135 -3.11 19.90 -8.92
CA THR A 135 -2.74 21.26 -9.36
C THR A 135 -3.13 21.52 -10.82
N VAL A 136 -2.83 20.58 -11.72
CA VAL A 136 -3.17 20.69 -13.15
C VAL A 136 -4.68 20.69 -13.37
N VAL A 137 -5.41 19.86 -12.61
CA VAL A 137 -6.87 19.84 -12.61
C VAL A 137 -7.42 21.19 -12.13
N GLY A 138 -6.88 21.75 -11.05
CA GLY A 138 -7.25 23.08 -10.55
C GLY A 138 -7.04 24.19 -11.59
N GLU A 139 -5.88 24.22 -12.25
CA GLU A 139 -5.56 25.17 -13.34
C GLU A 139 -6.47 25.01 -14.56
N THR A 140 -6.92 23.79 -14.84
CA THR A 140 -7.83 23.47 -15.95
C THR A 140 -9.27 23.88 -15.64
N LEU A 141 -9.72 23.67 -14.40
CA LEU A 141 -11.10 23.92 -13.99
C LEU A 141 -11.33 25.38 -13.62
N LYS A 142 -10.36 26.03 -12.98
CA LYS A 142 -10.42 27.43 -12.48
C LYS A 142 -11.69 27.70 -11.67
N LEU A 143 -12.01 26.80 -10.74
CA LEU A 143 -13.18 26.95 -9.88
C LEU A 143 -13.02 28.18 -8.98
N THR A 144 -14.09 28.95 -8.82
CA THR A 144 -14.15 30.01 -7.82
C THR A 144 -14.52 29.44 -6.45
N GLU A 145 -14.28 30.18 -5.37
CA GLU A 145 -14.78 29.79 -4.03
C GLU A 145 -16.31 29.60 -3.99
N ALA A 146 -17.05 30.33 -4.83
CA ALA A 146 -18.50 30.18 -4.95
C ALA A 146 -18.85 28.84 -5.63
N ASP A 147 -18.08 28.43 -6.65
CA ASP A 147 -18.22 27.11 -7.27
C ASP A 147 -17.93 25.99 -6.29
N GLU A 148 -16.82 26.09 -5.55
CA GLU A 148 -16.43 25.06 -4.58
C GLU A 148 -17.51 24.87 -3.50
N ARG A 149 -18.04 25.98 -2.95
CA ARG A 149 -19.13 25.94 -1.96
C ARG A 149 -20.39 25.30 -2.53
N ARG A 150 -20.80 25.69 -3.75
CA ARG A 150 -21.98 25.15 -4.42
C ARG A 150 -21.82 23.65 -4.71
N ILE A 151 -20.64 23.25 -5.18
CA ILE A 151 -20.32 21.84 -5.48
C ILE A 151 -20.36 21.04 -4.18
N ALA A 152 -19.64 21.49 -3.14
CA ALA A 152 -19.58 20.83 -1.83
C ALA A 152 -20.96 20.59 -1.24
N ALA A 153 -21.84 21.61 -1.28
CA ALA A 153 -23.22 21.50 -0.78
C ALA A 153 -24.05 20.43 -1.49
N GLY A 154 -23.76 20.14 -2.76
CA GLY A 154 -24.48 19.14 -3.55
C GLY A 154 -23.84 17.76 -3.60
N LEU A 155 -22.63 17.56 -3.04
CA LEU A 155 -21.94 16.26 -3.10
C LEU A 155 -22.73 15.16 -2.39
N GLU A 156 -23.32 15.46 -1.23
CA GLU A 156 -24.13 14.50 -0.47
C GLU A 156 -25.27 13.95 -1.34
N ALA A 157 -26.06 14.82 -1.96
CA ALA A 157 -27.18 14.42 -2.80
C ALA A 157 -26.76 13.70 -4.09
N ARG A 158 -25.62 14.07 -4.70
CA ARG A 158 -25.17 13.46 -5.97
C ARG A 158 -24.53 12.08 -5.80
N TYR A 159 -23.93 11.81 -4.64
CA TYR A 159 -23.10 10.61 -4.44
C TYR A 159 -23.51 9.77 -3.23
N SER A 160 -24.55 10.16 -2.49
CA SER A 160 -24.97 9.51 -1.25
C SER A 160 -23.79 9.33 -0.29
N VAL A 161 -23.09 10.41 0.02
CA VAL A 161 -21.81 10.36 0.76
C VAL A 161 -22.01 9.69 2.14
N SER A 162 -23.15 9.89 2.78
CA SER A 162 -23.55 9.18 4.01
C SER A 162 -23.61 7.65 3.83
N ASP A 163 -24.20 7.16 2.76
CA ASP A 163 -24.26 5.72 2.45
C ASP A 163 -22.86 5.15 2.19
N VAL A 164 -22.02 5.88 1.44
CA VAL A 164 -20.62 5.50 1.22
C VAL A 164 -19.87 5.41 2.55
N ARG A 165 -20.03 6.41 3.43
CA ARG A 165 -19.43 6.39 4.77
C ARG A 165 -19.94 5.20 5.59
N ALA A 166 -21.25 4.95 5.60
CA ALA A 166 -21.85 3.84 6.33
C ALA A 166 -21.32 2.48 5.84
N LYS A 167 -21.19 2.30 4.52
CA LYS A 167 -20.61 1.10 3.90
C LYS A 167 -19.19 0.82 4.39
N HIS A 168 -18.36 1.87 4.52
CA HIS A 168 -16.96 1.72 4.93
C HIS A 168 -16.74 1.76 6.44
N LYS A 169 -17.71 2.24 7.22
CA LYS A 169 -17.59 2.50 8.67
C LYS A 169 -17.10 1.29 9.44
N ARG A 170 -17.69 0.10 9.24
CA ARG A 170 -17.28 -1.11 9.97
C ARG A 170 -15.78 -1.40 9.79
N VAL A 171 -15.28 -1.31 8.56
CA VAL A 171 -13.87 -1.61 8.27
C VAL A 171 -12.94 -0.54 8.85
N LEU A 172 -13.37 0.73 8.88
CA LEU A 172 -12.64 1.82 9.51
C LEU A 172 -12.60 1.68 11.03
N ASP A 173 -13.73 1.36 11.66
CA ASP A 173 -13.81 1.11 13.11
C ASP A 173 -12.91 -0.09 13.50
N GLU A 174 -12.90 -1.15 12.69
CA GLU A 174 -12.03 -2.30 12.89
C GLU A 174 -10.54 -1.95 12.70
N ARG A 175 -10.20 -1.07 11.76
CA ARG A 175 -8.84 -0.54 11.62
C ARG A 175 -8.42 0.25 12.85
N ASP A 176 -9.27 1.18 13.29
CA ASP A 176 -8.94 2.09 14.39
C ASP A 176 -8.77 1.30 15.70
N ALA A 177 -9.59 0.27 15.91
CA ALA A 177 -9.42 -0.68 17.00
C ALA A 177 -8.08 -1.45 16.92
N ALA A 178 -7.63 -1.85 15.72
CA ALA A 178 -6.35 -2.52 15.53
C ALA A 178 -5.17 -1.59 15.84
N ILE A 179 -5.22 -0.34 15.39
CA ILE A 179 -4.19 0.68 15.69
C ILE A 179 -4.12 0.92 17.21
N ALA A 180 -5.27 1.09 17.87
CA ALA A 180 -5.34 1.27 19.31
C ALA A 180 -4.78 0.06 20.09
N LEU A 181 -5.02 -1.16 19.59
CA LEU A 181 -4.53 -2.40 20.20
C LEU A 181 -3.01 -2.45 20.32
N ILE A 182 -2.27 -1.90 19.34
CA ILE A 182 -0.80 -1.89 19.36
C ILE A 182 -0.23 -0.62 20.02
N ALA A 183 -0.84 0.55 19.80
CA ALA A 183 -0.32 1.83 20.27
C ALA A 183 -0.26 1.93 21.80
N GLY A 184 -1.17 1.25 22.50
CA GLY A 184 -1.22 1.24 23.97
C GLY A 184 -0.27 0.26 24.66
N ARG A 185 0.49 -0.56 23.91
CA ARG A 185 1.33 -1.61 24.53
C ARG A 185 2.66 -1.03 24.99
N GLN A 186 2.93 -1.14 26.28
CA GLN A 186 4.18 -0.74 26.92
C GLN A 186 4.87 -1.96 27.51
N GLY A 187 6.20 -2.03 27.44
CA GLY A 187 6.99 -3.14 27.96
C GLY A 187 8.24 -3.42 27.13
N ARG A 188 8.75 -4.64 27.19
CA ARG A 188 9.96 -5.04 26.45
C ARG A 188 9.61 -5.32 24.99
N ARG A 189 10.25 -4.60 24.06
CA ARG A 189 9.99 -4.69 22.62
C ARG A 189 10.97 -5.68 21.97
N TYR A 190 10.43 -6.60 21.19
CA TYR A 190 11.18 -7.55 20.40
C TYR A 190 10.95 -7.26 18.92
N ILE A 191 12.04 -7.17 18.15
CA ILE A 191 12.01 -6.89 16.72
C ILE A 191 12.75 -7.99 15.99
N VAL A 192 12.07 -8.68 15.09
CA VAL A 192 12.68 -9.64 14.16
C VAL A 192 12.86 -8.93 12.82
N ASP A 193 14.12 -8.80 12.40
CA ASP A 193 14.52 -7.98 11.27
C ASP A 193 15.02 -8.85 10.12
N PHE A 194 14.31 -8.80 9.01
CA PHE A 194 14.56 -9.59 7.80
C PHE A 194 15.26 -8.78 6.70
N GLU A 195 15.65 -7.53 6.94
CA GLU A 195 16.14 -6.63 5.87
C GLU A 195 17.32 -7.23 5.09
N ARG A 196 18.24 -7.93 5.78
CA ARG A 196 19.40 -8.58 5.15
C ARG A 196 19.04 -9.75 4.24
N THR A 197 17.84 -10.31 4.34
CA THR A 197 17.37 -11.36 3.43
C THR A 197 17.00 -10.81 2.05
N ARG A 198 16.68 -9.50 1.97
CA ARG A 198 16.24 -8.80 0.74
C ARG A 198 15.06 -9.45 0.02
N GLU A 199 14.23 -10.23 0.72
CA GLU A 199 13.10 -10.94 0.14
C GLU A 199 11.80 -10.69 0.89
N SER A 200 10.76 -10.29 0.16
CA SER A 200 9.43 -10.12 0.73
C SER A 200 8.90 -11.45 1.25
N PHE A 201 8.17 -11.40 2.35
CA PHE A 201 7.51 -12.54 2.95
C PHE A 201 6.05 -12.22 3.28
N ASP A 202 5.23 -13.26 3.16
CA ASP A 202 3.86 -13.26 3.62
C ASP A 202 3.74 -13.89 5.01
N ILE A 203 2.74 -13.42 5.75
CA ILE A 203 2.47 -13.84 7.12
C ILE A 203 1.05 -14.36 7.16
N LEU A 204 0.89 -15.62 7.58
CA LEU A 204 -0.41 -16.18 7.89
C LEU A 204 -0.82 -15.74 9.30
N PRO A 205 -1.87 -14.92 9.45
CA PRO A 205 -2.36 -14.51 10.77
C PRO A 205 -2.94 -15.71 11.52
N ARG A 206 -2.82 -15.73 12.86
CA ARG A 206 -3.49 -16.75 13.70
C ARG A 206 -5.02 -16.57 13.70
N GLY A 207 -5.46 -15.34 13.54
CA GLY A 207 -6.86 -14.96 13.46
C GLY A 207 -7.02 -13.74 12.58
N LYS A 208 -7.56 -12.66 13.16
CA LYS A 208 -7.79 -11.42 12.41
C LYS A 208 -6.48 -10.65 12.19
N SER A 209 -6.35 -10.04 11.02
CA SER A 209 -5.33 -9.01 10.78
C SER A 209 -5.92 -7.83 9.99
N VAL A 210 -5.28 -6.67 10.12
CA VAL A 210 -5.59 -5.45 9.38
C VAL A 210 -4.30 -5.02 8.67
N ARG A 211 -4.38 -4.80 7.36
CA ARG A 211 -3.25 -4.31 6.55
C ARG A 211 -3.50 -2.85 6.16
N LEU A 212 -2.48 -2.00 6.33
CA LEU A 212 -2.50 -0.56 6.07
C LEU A 212 -1.27 -0.21 5.23
N GLY A 213 -1.41 -0.32 3.90
CA GLY A 213 -0.25 -0.24 3.01
C GLY A 213 0.75 -1.36 3.32
N VAL A 214 1.97 -0.98 3.72
CA VAL A 214 3.05 -1.92 4.10
C VAL A 214 2.99 -2.36 5.55
N GLU A 215 2.19 -1.68 6.38
CA GLU A 215 1.96 -2.04 7.76
C GLU A 215 0.92 -3.18 7.85
N GLN A 216 1.12 -4.10 8.79
CA GLN A 216 0.12 -5.12 9.09
C GLN A 216 0.06 -5.39 10.60
N ILE A 217 -1.15 -5.32 11.15
CA ILE A 217 -1.44 -5.55 12.56
C ILE A 217 -2.13 -6.90 12.71
N PHE A 218 -1.61 -7.76 13.59
CA PHE A 218 -2.12 -9.09 13.87
C PHE A 218 -2.77 -9.10 15.25
N TRP A 219 -4.09 -9.27 15.31
CA TRP A 219 -4.85 -9.17 16.56
C TRP A 219 -4.48 -10.28 17.55
N ASN A 220 -4.35 -11.49 17.02
CA ASN A 220 -4.03 -12.71 17.76
C ASN A 220 -2.63 -13.23 17.41
N GLY A 221 -1.81 -12.36 16.84
CA GLY A 221 -0.46 -12.71 16.42
C GLY A 221 -0.40 -13.51 15.12
N ILE A 222 0.78 -14.04 14.89
CA ILE A 222 1.19 -14.77 13.71
C ILE A 222 0.96 -16.27 13.94
N GLY A 223 0.14 -16.86 13.08
CA GLY A 223 -0.04 -18.31 13.03
C GLY A 223 1.21 -18.97 12.44
N ARG A 224 1.69 -18.44 11.32
CA ARG A 224 2.93 -18.88 10.66
C ARG A 224 3.52 -17.82 9.74
N LEU A 225 4.83 -17.66 9.81
CA LEU A 225 5.66 -16.99 8.79
C LEU A 225 6.76 -17.98 8.39
N THR A 226 6.96 -18.18 7.09
CA THR A 226 8.06 -18.98 6.55
C THR A 226 8.77 -18.26 5.42
N LEU A 227 10.11 -18.25 5.47
CA LEU A 227 10.97 -17.74 4.41
C LEU A 227 12.21 -18.64 4.33
N GLY A 228 12.28 -19.50 3.32
CA GLY A 228 13.30 -20.56 3.27
C GLY A 228 13.24 -21.44 4.52
N ASN A 229 14.36 -21.55 5.23
CA ASN A 229 14.50 -22.31 6.48
C ASN A 229 14.18 -21.48 7.73
N ILE A 230 13.65 -20.26 7.59
CA ILE A 230 13.19 -19.43 8.70
C ILE A 230 11.74 -19.78 9.00
N SER A 231 11.41 -19.92 10.29
CA SER A 231 10.03 -20.04 10.74
C SER A 231 9.79 -19.17 11.95
N LEU A 232 8.68 -18.43 11.95
CA LEU A 232 8.20 -17.67 13.10
C LEU A 232 6.74 -18.02 13.37
N THR A 233 6.45 -18.32 14.63
CA THR A 233 5.09 -18.57 15.12
C THR A 233 4.91 -17.87 16.45
N SER A 234 3.68 -17.47 16.77
CA SER A 234 3.37 -16.81 18.04
C SER A 234 2.22 -17.49 18.77
N VAL A 235 2.15 -17.26 20.07
CA VAL A 235 0.97 -17.55 20.88
C VAL A 235 -0.14 -16.55 20.56
N ASP A 236 -1.30 -16.66 21.24
CA ASP A 236 -2.36 -15.66 21.11
C ASP A 236 -1.95 -14.34 21.78
N THR A 237 -1.29 -13.46 21.01
CA THR A 237 -0.84 -12.15 21.45
C THR A 237 -0.79 -11.18 20.28
N PRO A 238 -1.17 -9.89 20.47
CA PRO A 238 -1.04 -8.90 19.41
C PRO A 238 0.41 -8.77 18.92
N MET A 239 0.59 -8.72 17.60
CA MET A 239 1.88 -8.47 16.95
C MET A 239 1.72 -7.44 15.83
N HIS A 240 2.83 -6.80 15.47
CA HIS A 240 2.83 -5.69 14.53
C HIS A 240 3.96 -5.86 13.50
N ARG A 241 3.65 -5.67 12.23
CA ARG A 241 4.63 -5.49 11.15
C ARG A 241 4.56 -4.01 10.74
N PRO A 242 5.43 -3.12 11.25
CA PRO A 242 5.39 -1.70 10.92
C PRO A 242 5.88 -1.37 9.51
N GLY A 243 6.54 -2.31 8.83
CA GLY A 243 7.09 -2.09 7.51
C GLY A 243 7.40 -3.39 6.77
N LEU A 244 8.15 -3.27 5.67
CA LEU A 244 8.41 -4.40 4.79
C LEU A 244 9.23 -5.51 5.44
N TRP A 245 10.15 -5.17 6.33
CA TRP A 245 11.22 -6.09 6.77
C TRP A 245 11.14 -6.52 8.22
N THR A 246 10.30 -5.91 9.04
CA THR A 246 10.32 -6.14 10.49
C THR A 246 9.01 -6.71 11.01
N VAL A 247 9.12 -7.59 11.99
CA VAL A 247 8.00 -8.09 12.79
C VAL A 247 8.30 -7.76 14.24
N GLU A 248 7.32 -7.22 14.94
CA GLU A 248 7.45 -6.71 16.29
C GLU A 248 6.44 -7.33 17.24
N TRP A 249 6.88 -7.51 18.48
CA TRP A 249 6.05 -7.91 19.60
C TRP A 249 6.48 -7.16 20.85
N VAL A 250 5.50 -6.76 21.67
CA VAL A 250 5.74 -6.09 22.96
C VAL A 250 5.26 -7.00 24.07
N ASP A 251 6.21 -7.42 24.91
CA ASP A 251 5.94 -8.11 26.15
C ASP A 251 5.52 -7.10 27.22
N THR A 252 4.21 -7.04 27.46
CA THR A 252 3.62 -6.15 28.46
C THR A 252 3.78 -6.64 29.90
N ASN A 253 4.26 -7.88 30.08
CA ASN A 253 4.45 -8.50 31.39
C ASN A 253 5.94 -8.66 31.75
N ALA A 254 6.84 -8.06 30.97
CA ALA A 254 8.26 -8.14 31.23
C ALA A 254 8.61 -7.56 32.61
N ALA A 255 9.26 -8.37 33.44
CA ALA A 255 9.76 -7.93 34.73
C ALA A 255 11.14 -7.27 34.60
N ASP A 256 11.37 -6.21 35.37
CA ASP A 256 12.65 -5.51 35.41
C ASP A 256 13.80 -6.47 35.75
N GLY A 257 14.90 -6.36 35.01
CA GLY A 257 16.09 -7.20 35.19
C GLY A 257 15.97 -8.64 34.64
N VAL A 258 14.81 -9.05 34.13
CA VAL A 258 14.64 -10.35 33.47
C VAL A 258 14.92 -10.24 31.98
N LYS A 259 15.74 -11.17 31.46
CA LYS A 259 16.15 -11.21 30.05
C LYS A 259 14.96 -11.38 29.09
N GLY A 260 13.94 -12.15 29.50
CA GLY A 260 12.67 -12.32 28.79
C GLY A 260 12.74 -13.19 27.53
N TYR A 261 13.88 -13.79 27.22
CA TYR A 261 14.05 -14.68 26.08
C TYR A 261 15.11 -15.75 26.31
N GLU A 262 15.02 -16.83 25.55
CA GLU A 262 16.01 -17.89 25.42
C GLU A 262 16.55 -17.90 23.98
N LEU A 263 17.87 -17.95 23.82
CA LEU A 263 18.52 -18.17 22.52
C LEU A 263 19.39 -19.41 22.61
N THR A 264 19.05 -20.42 21.83
CA THR A 264 19.90 -21.59 21.61
C THR A 264 20.58 -21.50 20.25
N CYS A 265 21.83 -21.93 20.18
CA CYS A 265 22.64 -21.94 18.96
C CYS A 265 23.22 -23.33 18.78
N ARG A 266 23.24 -23.83 17.54
CA ARG A 266 24.04 -25.01 17.19
C ARG A 266 25.54 -24.67 17.22
N GLU A 267 25.90 -23.49 16.72
CA GLU A 267 27.26 -22.99 16.67
C GLU A 267 27.24 -21.47 16.92
N ARG A 268 28.27 -20.95 17.59
CA ARG A 268 28.50 -19.52 17.74
C ARG A 268 29.82 -19.12 17.07
N ALA A 269 29.77 -18.06 16.27
CA ALA A 269 30.93 -17.45 15.63
C ALA A 269 30.91 -15.93 15.89
N GLY A 270 31.61 -15.47 16.93
CA GLY A 270 31.52 -14.08 17.38
C GLY A 270 30.10 -13.73 17.85
N THR A 271 29.49 -12.73 17.22
CA THR A 271 28.10 -12.29 17.48
C THR A 271 27.05 -13.11 16.73
N GLU A 272 27.47 -13.92 15.75
CA GLU A 272 26.59 -14.77 14.95
C GLU A 272 26.22 -16.06 15.71
N CYS A 273 24.92 -16.34 15.76
CA CYS A 273 24.35 -17.59 16.26
C CYS A 273 23.77 -18.39 15.10
N ARG A 274 24.35 -19.57 14.80
CA ARG A 274 23.92 -20.46 13.72
C ARG A 274 23.02 -21.58 14.23
N GLY A 275 22.07 -21.98 13.39
CA GLY A 275 21.01 -22.93 13.75
C GLY A 275 20.23 -22.44 14.97
N ALA A 276 19.82 -21.17 14.93
CA ALA A 276 19.28 -20.46 16.06
C ALA A 276 17.82 -20.83 16.32
N GLU A 277 17.49 -21.02 17.59
CA GLU A 277 16.11 -21.00 18.09
C GLU A 277 16.01 -19.94 19.19
N PHE A 278 15.25 -18.88 18.89
CA PHE A 278 14.98 -17.74 19.75
C PHE A 278 13.53 -17.83 20.24
N LYS A 279 13.34 -17.88 21.55
CA LYS A 279 12.04 -18.10 22.17
C LYS A 279 11.76 -17.03 23.21
N THR A 280 10.55 -16.49 23.18
CA THR A 280 10.00 -15.58 24.19
C THR A 280 8.70 -16.15 24.75
N ALA A 281 8.06 -15.44 25.67
CA ALA A 281 6.69 -15.77 26.09
C ALA A 281 5.65 -15.61 24.95
N GLY A 282 5.95 -14.76 23.96
CA GLY A 282 5.02 -14.43 22.88
C GLY A 282 5.24 -15.18 21.58
N PHE A 283 6.48 -15.53 21.25
CA PHE A 283 6.80 -16.16 19.97
C PHE A 283 8.02 -17.07 20.00
N THR A 284 8.12 -17.90 18.97
CA THR A 284 9.30 -18.72 18.69
C THR A 284 9.74 -18.47 17.26
N LEU A 285 11.03 -18.17 17.11
CA LEU A 285 11.73 -17.97 15.84
C LEU A 285 12.80 -19.05 15.71
N LYS A 286 12.79 -19.74 14.57
CA LYS A 286 13.90 -20.62 14.15
C LYS A 286 14.50 -20.05 12.89
N ALA A 287 15.82 -19.93 12.84
CA ALA A 287 16.53 -19.34 11.70
C ALA A 287 17.92 -19.95 11.51
N PRO A 288 18.41 -20.04 10.26
CA PRO A 288 19.75 -20.55 9.98
C PRO A 288 20.89 -19.78 10.64
N ALA A 289 20.80 -18.46 10.68
CA ALA A 289 21.78 -17.60 11.31
C ALA A 289 21.14 -16.28 11.74
N VAL A 290 21.41 -15.85 12.97
CA VAL A 290 20.94 -14.58 13.53
C VAL A 290 22.05 -13.84 14.26
N GLU A 291 21.87 -12.53 14.38
CA GLU A 291 22.62 -11.68 15.31
C GLU A 291 21.63 -11.03 16.28
N LEU A 292 22.04 -10.90 17.55
CA LEU A 292 21.25 -10.22 18.58
C LEU A 292 21.88 -8.89 18.98
N ALA A 293 21.05 -7.88 19.12
CA ALA A 293 21.38 -6.61 19.75
C ALA A 293 20.35 -6.27 20.82
N GLU A 294 20.81 -5.80 21.98
CA GLU A 294 19.95 -5.36 23.08
C GLU A 294 20.27 -3.89 23.41
N THR A 295 19.24 -3.04 23.43
CA THR A 295 19.37 -1.62 23.76
C THR A 295 18.21 -1.20 24.65
N GLY A 296 18.48 -1.01 25.95
CA GLY A 296 17.44 -0.68 26.93
C GLY A 296 16.33 -1.75 26.95
N ASN A 297 15.10 -1.35 26.59
CA ASN A 297 13.94 -2.23 26.53
C ASN A 297 13.72 -2.88 25.15
N GLU A 298 14.62 -2.70 24.19
CA GLU A 298 14.52 -3.30 22.86
C GLU A 298 15.49 -4.49 22.70
N VAL A 299 14.98 -5.59 22.14
CA VAL A 299 15.75 -6.74 21.69
C VAL A 299 15.53 -6.92 20.19
N ARG A 300 16.58 -6.77 19.40
CA ARG A 300 16.56 -6.94 17.96
C ARG A 300 17.22 -8.26 17.57
N VAL A 301 16.51 -9.06 16.79
CA VAL A 301 16.97 -10.31 16.18
C VAL A 301 17.10 -10.10 14.68
N THR A 302 18.33 -9.89 14.22
CA THR A 302 18.63 -9.68 12.80
C THR A 302 18.84 -11.03 12.13
N ILE A 303 18.03 -11.33 11.11
CA ILE A 303 18.17 -12.54 10.30
C ILE A 303 19.30 -12.36 9.30
N LEU A 304 20.34 -13.18 9.39
CA LEU A 304 21.52 -13.08 8.52
C LEU A 304 21.43 -13.95 7.26
N SER A 305 20.68 -15.05 7.31
CA SER A 305 20.49 -15.97 6.19
C SER A 305 19.14 -16.67 6.27
N LYS A 306 18.53 -16.92 5.10
CA LYS A 306 17.31 -17.76 4.95
C LYS A 306 17.58 -19.22 4.63
N VAL A 307 18.83 -19.59 4.33
CA VAL A 307 19.23 -20.97 4.05
C VAL A 307 20.34 -21.41 5.00
N ALA A 308 20.32 -22.69 5.37
CA ALA A 308 21.44 -23.29 6.10
C ALA A 308 22.66 -23.31 5.17
N ARG A 309 23.81 -22.88 5.70
CA ARG A 309 25.11 -23.03 5.05
C ARG A 309 25.74 -24.36 5.46
#